data_AF-A0A1E2SJL3-F1
#
_entry.id   AF-A0A1E2SJL3-F1
#
_cell.length_a   1.000
_cell.length_b   1.000
_cell.length_c   1.000
_cell.angle_alpha   90.00
_cell.angle_beta   90.00
_cell.angle_gamma   90.00
#
_symmetry.space_group_name_H-M   'P 1'
#
loop_
_entity.id
_entity.type
_entity.pdbx_description
1 polymer ?
#
loop_
_entity_poly.entity_id
_entity_poly.type
_entity_poly.pdbx_seq_one_letter_code
_entity_poly.pdbx_strand_id
1 'polypeptide(L)'
;MRERLTPALERAAVPVTVEAWEAPDEPVPFAEAAAAEFAPFAVGRPWGTVWFRVAGTVPAEWEAAAEDVELVVDLGFTVGQAGFQAEGLVWATDGAILKLGF
;
A
#
# COMPACT_ATOMS: atom_id res chain seq x y z
N MET A 1 3.85 -15.74 25.01
CA MET A 1 2.42 -15.75 24.65
C MET A 1 1.82 -14.41 25.07
N ARG A 2 1.86 -13.41 24.19
CA ARG A 2 1.13 -12.14 24.35
C ARG A 2 -0.01 -12.18 23.36
N GLU A 3 -1.08 -12.83 23.78
CA GLU A 3 -2.37 -12.80 23.12
C GLU A 3 -2.95 -11.41 23.35
N ARG A 4 -2.69 -10.50 22.41
CA ARG A 4 -3.33 -9.18 22.40
C ARG A 4 -4.59 -9.34 21.56
N LEU A 5 -5.71 -9.57 22.24
CA LEU A 5 -7.03 -9.24 21.73
C LEU A 5 -6.91 -7.83 21.11
N THR A 6 -7.06 -7.73 19.80
CA THR A 6 -7.07 -6.45 19.07
C THR A 6 -8.56 -6.10 18.90
N PRO A 7 -9.19 -5.40 19.85
CA PRO A 7 -10.62 -5.18 19.79
C PRO A 7 -10.85 -4.04 18.79
N ALA A 8 -11.48 -4.33 17.66
CA ALA A 8 -12.13 -3.34 16.79
C ALA A 8 -11.29 -2.09 16.46
N LEU A 9 -10.07 -2.26 15.91
CA LEU A 9 -9.23 -1.14 15.48
C LEU A 9 -9.77 -0.47 14.20
N GLU A 10 -10.39 -1.23 13.31
CA GLU A 10 -11.04 -0.69 12.11
C GLU A 10 -12.56 -0.68 12.32
N ARG A 11 -13.15 0.51 12.47
CA ARG A 11 -14.61 0.67 12.61
C ARG A 11 -15.35 0.33 11.31
N ALA A 12 -14.71 0.61 10.17
CA ALA A 12 -15.16 0.33 8.82
C ALA A 12 -13.96 0.36 7.86
N ALA A 13 -14.02 -0.41 6.78
CA ALA A 13 -13.01 -0.40 5.72
C ALA A 13 -13.70 -0.39 4.35
N VAL A 14 -13.14 0.36 3.40
CA VAL A 14 -13.56 0.34 2.00
C VAL A 14 -12.36 0.00 1.11
N PRO A 15 -12.56 -0.78 0.03
CA PRO A 15 -11.48 -1.12 -0.87
C PRO A 15 -10.97 0.11 -1.61
N VAL A 16 -9.67 0.13 -1.87
CA VAL A 16 -9.01 1.10 -2.74
C VAL A 16 -8.80 0.51 -4.13
N THR A 17 -8.64 1.37 -5.12
CA THR A 17 -8.18 0.97 -6.45
C THR A 17 -6.66 0.87 -6.42
N VAL A 18 -6.13 -0.22 -6.99
CA VAL A 18 -4.70 -0.45 -7.12
C VAL A 18 -4.35 -0.62 -8.59
N GLU A 19 -3.40 0.16 -9.05
CA GLU A 19 -2.80 0.04 -10.36
C GLU A 19 -1.29 -0.22 -10.18
N ALA A 20 -0.68 -0.94 -11.11
CA ALA A 20 0.72 -1.35 -11.04
C ALA A 20 1.45 -0.94 -12.32
N TRP A 21 2.72 -0.60 -12.13
CA TRP A 21 3.69 -0.45 -13.21
C TRP A 21 4.96 -1.22 -12.81
N GLU A 22 5.33 -2.21 -13.61
CA GLU A 22 6.58 -2.96 -13.43
C GLU A 22 7.75 -2.09 -13.88
N ALA A 23 8.68 -1.83 -12.97
CA ALA A 23 9.85 -1.00 -13.28
C ALA A 23 10.77 -1.76 -14.26
N PRO A 24 11.25 -1.12 -15.34
CA PRO A 24 12.13 -1.76 -16.31
C PRO A 24 13.53 -2.05 -15.74
N ASP A 25 14.02 -1.20 -14.84
CA ASP A 25 15.35 -1.28 -14.21
C ASP A 25 15.29 -0.70 -12.78
N GLU A 26 16.31 -0.94 -11.94
CA GLU A 26 16.37 -0.44 -10.56
C GLU A 26 17.59 0.46 -10.29
N PRO A 27 17.47 1.56 -9.51
CA PRO A 27 16.24 2.15 -8.95
C PRO A 27 15.61 3.22 -9.85
N VAL A 28 14.29 3.19 -10.02
CA VAL A 28 13.53 4.25 -10.72
C VAL A 28 13.22 5.42 -9.77
N PRO A 29 13.53 6.68 -10.12
CA PRO A 29 13.12 7.85 -9.33
C PRO A 29 11.61 8.07 -9.33
N PHE A 30 11.06 8.65 -8.24
CA PHE A 30 9.63 8.95 -8.13
C PHE A 30 9.09 9.75 -9.33
N ALA A 31 9.83 10.75 -9.82
CA ALA A 31 9.37 11.58 -10.93
C ALA A 31 9.14 10.78 -12.22
N GLU A 32 9.94 9.74 -12.46
CA GLU A 32 9.78 8.84 -13.59
C GLU A 32 8.62 7.88 -13.36
N ALA A 33 8.56 7.25 -12.19
CA ALA A 33 7.46 6.36 -11.83
C ALA A 33 6.11 7.09 -11.84
N ALA A 34 6.03 8.33 -11.36
CA ALA A 34 4.82 9.14 -11.33
C ALA A 34 4.28 9.45 -12.75
N ALA A 35 5.18 9.54 -13.74
CA ALA A 35 4.84 9.79 -15.14
C ALA A 35 4.53 8.51 -15.94
N ALA A 36 4.74 7.33 -15.35
CA ALA A 36 4.51 6.05 -16.02
C ALA A 36 3.01 5.77 -16.24
N GLU A 37 2.75 4.83 -17.16
CA GLU A 37 1.40 4.30 -17.42
C GLU A 37 1.15 3.09 -16.54
N PHE A 38 0.25 3.24 -15.56
CA PHE A 38 -0.14 2.17 -14.65
C PHE A 38 -1.35 1.43 -15.22
N ALA A 39 -1.38 0.11 -15.00
CA ALA A 39 -2.50 -0.74 -15.38
C ALA A 39 -3.20 -1.32 -14.14
N PRO A 40 -4.50 -1.64 -14.19
CA PRO A 40 -5.22 -2.23 -13.06
C PRO A 40 -4.53 -3.50 -12.53
N PHE A 41 -4.37 -3.58 -11.21
CA PHE A 41 -3.70 -4.68 -10.54
C PHE A 41 -4.65 -5.45 -9.61
N ALA A 42 -4.63 -6.78 -9.73
CA ALA A 42 -5.41 -7.67 -8.86
C ALA A 42 -4.61 -8.05 -7.61
N VAL A 43 -5.04 -7.55 -6.45
CA VAL A 43 -4.44 -7.86 -5.14
C VAL A 43 -4.41 -9.38 -4.90
N GLY A 44 -3.27 -9.88 -4.41
CA GLY A 44 -3.02 -11.30 -4.15
C GLY A 44 -2.33 -12.07 -5.27
N ARG A 45 -2.05 -11.44 -6.42
CA ARG A 45 -1.20 -12.00 -7.48
C ARG A 45 0.29 -11.82 -7.13
N PRO A 46 1.22 -12.74 -7.47
CA PRO A 46 2.65 -12.51 -7.26
C PRO A 46 3.21 -11.33 -8.09
N TRP A 47 4.21 -10.62 -7.56
CA TRP A 47 4.91 -9.51 -8.21
C TRP A 47 6.43 -9.52 -7.94
N GLY A 48 7.19 -8.86 -8.82
CA GLY A 48 8.61 -8.52 -8.62
C GLY A 48 8.75 -7.09 -8.09
N THR A 49 9.71 -6.31 -8.61
CA THR A 49 9.82 -4.88 -8.30
C THR A 49 8.77 -4.10 -9.09
N VAL A 50 7.87 -3.46 -8.36
CA VAL A 50 6.67 -2.85 -8.90
C VAL A 50 6.36 -1.55 -8.18
N TRP A 51 5.97 -0.54 -8.94
CA TRP A 51 5.34 0.65 -8.40
C TRP A 51 3.85 0.43 -8.35
N PHE A 52 3.23 0.71 -7.21
CA PHE A 52 1.78 0.73 -7.08
C PHE A 52 1.28 2.16 -6.99
N ARG A 53 0.20 2.44 -7.71
CA ARG A 53 -0.63 3.62 -7.51
C ARG A 53 -1.89 3.19 -6.79
N VAL A 54 -2.12 3.78 -5.63
CA VAL A 54 -3.27 3.46 -4.79
C VAL A 54 -4.16 4.70 -4.68
N ALA A 55 -5.43 4.53 -5.02
CA ALA A 55 -6.43 5.59 -4.97
C ALA A 55 -7.67 5.13 -4.20
N GLY A 56 -8.10 5.95 -3.25
CA GLY A 56 -9.28 5.70 -2.44
C GLY A 56 -10.02 7.00 -2.16
N THR A 57 -11.30 6.88 -1.80
CA THR A 57 -12.10 8.00 -1.30
C THR A 57 -12.62 7.62 0.06
N VAL A 58 -12.36 8.47 1.06
CA VAL A 58 -12.92 8.30 2.41
C VAL A 58 -14.42 8.58 2.31
N PRO A 59 -15.29 7.61 2.63
CA PRO A 59 -16.74 7.82 2.58
C PRO A 59 -17.18 8.93 3.55
N ALA A 60 -18.10 9.79 3.12
CA ALA A 60 -18.54 10.93 3.92
C ALA A 60 -19.24 10.50 5.22
N GLU A 61 -19.88 9.32 5.20
CA GLU A 61 -20.56 8.72 6.34
C GLU A 61 -19.63 8.27 7.47
N TRP A 62 -18.30 8.22 7.24
CA TRP A 62 -17.35 7.91 8.30
C TRP A 62 -17.20 9.05 9.31
N GLU A 63 -17.58 10.28 8.92
CA GLU A 63 -17.43 11.49 9.75
C GLU A 63 -16.02 11.60 10.38
N ALA A 64 -15.00 11.17 9.63
CA ALA A 64 -13.62 11.03 10.08
C ALA A 64 -12.78 12.27 9.72
N ALA A 65 -11.90 12.70 10.64
CA ALA A 65 -10.85 13.65 10.31
C ALA A 65 -9.72 12.94 9.53
N ALA A 66 -8.82 13.70 8.91
CA ALA A 66 -7.74 13.12 8.11
C ALA A 66 -6.80 12.25 8.96
N GLU A 67 -6.59 12.60 10.22
CA GLU A 67 -5.79 11.84 11.19
C GLU A 67 -6.45 10.55 11.67
N ASP A 68 -7.76 10.37 11.46
CA ASP A 68 -8.51 9.17 11.85
C ASP A 68 -8.47 8.08 10.76
N VAL A 69 -7.94 8.41 9.58
CA VAL A 69 -7.95 7.52 8.40
C VAL A 69 -6.55 6.97 8.16
N GLU A 70 -6.48 5.65 8.01
CA GLU A 70 -5.25 4.95 7.63
C GLU A 70 -5.43 4.13 6.34
N LEU A 71 -4.36 4.03 5.56
CA LEU A 71 -4.26 3.07 4.47
C LEU A 71 -3.51 1.84 4.99
N VAL A 72 -4.23 0.71 5.07
CA VAL A 72 -3.64 -0.57 5.46
C VAL A 72 -3.14 -1.28 4.20
N VAL A 73 -1.84 -1.56 4.17
CA VAL A 73 -1.18 -2.31 3.11
C VAL A 73 -0.60 -3.57 3.72
N ASP A 74 -1.25 -4.71 3.47
CA ASP A 74 -0.72 -6.02 3.82
C ASP A 74 0.00 -6.61 2.61
N LEU A 75 1.32 -6.78 2.74
CA LEU A 75 2.18 -7.32 1.69
C LEU A 75 2.19 -8.86 1.65
N GLY A 76 1.31 -9.52 2.41
CA GLY A 76 1.09 -10.96 2.34
C GLY A 76 1.99 -11.79 3.25
N PHE A 77 2.37 -11.26 4.42
CA PHE A 77 3.20 -11.99 5.39
C PHE A 77 2.48 -13.25 5.89
N THR A 78 2.90 -14.43 5.41
CA THR A 78 2.44 -15.72 5.95
C THR A 78 3.49 -16.32 6.88
N VAL A 79 3.07 -16.73 8.08
CA VAL A 79 3.91 -17.17 9.21
C VAL A 79 4.78 -18.43 8.90
N GLY A 80 4.59 -19.06 7.73
CA GLY A 80 5.18 -20.36 7.37
C GLY A 80 6.27 -20.37 6.30
N GLN A 81 6.60 -19.24 5.66
CA GLN A 81 7.65 -19.17 4.64
C GLN A 81 8.71 -18.15 5.07
N ALA A 82 9.90 -18.62 5.44
CA ALA A 82 11.04 -17.77 5.72
C ALA A 82 11.76 -17.41 4.40
N GLY A 83 11.68 -16.14 4.00
CA GLY A 83 12.52 -15.54 2.96
C GLY A 83 11.77 -14.65 1.98
N PHE A 84 12.29 -13.43 1.76
CA PHE A 84 11.79 -12.36 0.88
C PHE A 84 10.54 -11.64 1.39
N GLN A 85 10.73 -10.90 2.48
CA GLN A 85 9.74 -9.95 2.97
C GLN A 85 9.69 -8.79 1.97
N ALA A 86 8.51 -8.49 1.44
CA ALA A 86 8.33 -7.35 0.56
C ALA A 86 8.54 -6.07 1.37
N GLU A 87 9.47 -5.23 0.92
CA GLU A 87 9.72 -3.90 1.48
C GLU A 87 9.06 -2.84 0.58
N GLY A 88 8.63 -1.72 1.15
CA GLY A 88 7.91 -0.68 0.41
C GLY A 88 8.23 0.73 0.88
N LEU A 89 8.38 1.64 -0.09
CA LEU A 89 8.49 3.08 0.15
C LEU A 89 7.22 3.77 -0.32
N VAL A 90 6.54 4.47 0.58
CA VAL A 90 5.29 5.17 0.28
C VAL A 90 5.58 6.64 -0.02
N TRP A 91 5.14 7.07 -1.20
CA TRP A 91 5.17 8.46 -1.63
C TRP A 91 3.75 9.02 -1.69
N ALA A 92 3.57 10.23 -1.19
CA ALA A 92 2.40 11.04 -1.49
C ALA A 92 2.45 11.49 -2.97
N THR A 93 1.30 11.89 -3.51
CA THR A 93 1.18 12.35 -4.90
C THR A 93 1.97 13.63 -5.19
N ASP A 94 2.33 14.40 -4.16
CA ASP A 94 3.19 15.59 -4.24
C ASP A 94 4.70 15.27 -4.13
N GLY A 95 5.05 13.98 -4.02
CA GLY A 95 6.43 13.54 -3.90
C GLY A 95 7.00 13.61 -2.48
N ALA A 96 6.18 13.84 -1.46
CA ALA A 96 6.62 13.66 -0.07
C ALA A 96 6.75 12.17 0.27
N ILE A 97 7.87 11.75 0.87
CA ILE A 97 7.99 10.41 1.44
C ILE A 97 7.16 10.37 2.73
N LEU A 98 6.15 9.50 2.77
CA LEU A 98 5.24 9.37 3.91
C LEU A 98 5.71 8.32 4.91
N LYS A 99 6.25 7.19 4.43
CA LYS A 99 6.69 6.08 5.28
C LYS A 99 7.66 5.14 4.55
N LEU A 100 8.65 4.63 5.29
CA LEU A 100 9.47 3.47 4.92
C LEU A 100 8.97 2.26 5.75
N GLY A 101 8.56 1.17 5.10
CA GLY A 101 8.11 -0.06 5.76
C GLY A 101 9.06 -1.23 5.53
N PHE A 102 9.38 -1.96 6.60
CA PHE A 102 10.03 -3.27 6.61
C PHE A 102 8.98 -4.36 6.91
#